data_AF-A0AAU4EFF5-F1
#
_entry.id   AF-A0AAU4EFF5-F1
#
_cell.length_a   1.000
_cell.length_b   1.000
_cell.length_c   1.000
_cell.angle_alpha   90.00
_cell.angle_beta   90.00
_cell.angle_gamma   90.00
#
_symmetry.space_group_name_H-M   'P 1'
#
loop_
_entity.id
_entity.type
_entity.pdbx_description
1 polymer ?
#
loop_
_entity_poly.entity_id
_entity_poly.type
_entity_poly.pdbx_seq_one_letter_code
_entity_poly.pdbx_strand_id
1 'polypeptide(L)'
;MRLCDVLREGPLPGDTRHKMASLTVVVPAVAEDGFQVVLSLAELDPEFGACAALPATRYNGELPARPTLVLPSDQRASRYVRGLARLQLMCVGGDPVRNGTRGSGPDRVSGGR
;
A
#
# COMPACT_ATOMS: atom_id res chain seq x y z
N MET A 1 1.60 5.98 18.69
CA MET A 1 0.83 5.24 17.68
C MET A 1 1.68 5.14 16.44
N ARG A 2 1.99 3.92 15.96
CA ARG A 2 2.74 3.73 14.72
C ARG A 2 1.77 3.65 13.55
N LEU A 3 2.24 3.98 12.36
CA LEU A 3 1.44 3.88 11.13
C LEU A 3 0.97 2.45 10.89
N CYS A 4 1.82 1.45 11.18
CA CYS A 4 1.48 0.03 11.03
C CYS A 4 0.24 -0.38 11.85
N ASP A 5 0.06 0.20 13.05
CA ASP A 5 -1.07 -0.11 13.91
C ASP A 5 -2.38 0.37 13.27
N VAL A 6 -2.36 1.59 12.72
CA VAL A 6 -3.51 2.20 12.04
C VAL A 6 -3.93 1.40 10.81
N LEU A 7 -2.95 0.97 10.01
CA LEU A 7 -3.21 0.28 8.75
C LEU A 7 -3.74 -1.15 8.98
N ARG A 8 -3.38 -1.79 10.09
CA ARG A 8 -3.87 -3.12 10.46
C ARG A 8 -5.33 -3.14 10.92
N GLU A 9 -5.85 -2.00 11.38
CA GLU A 9 -7.26 -1.86 11.72
C GLU A 9 -8.15 -1.77 10.47
N GLY A 10 -7.57 -1.43 9.31
CA GLY A 10 -8.27 -1.33 8.03
C GLY A 10 -8.29 -2.63 7.22
N PRO A 11 -9.22 -2.77 6.27
CA PRO A 11 -9.20 -3.89 5.33
C PRO A 11 -7.98 -3.79 4.41
N LEU A 12 -7.18 -4.86 4.35
CA LEU A 12 -6.10 -4.97 3.39
C LEU A 12 -6.65 -5.28 1.98
N PRO A 13 -6.19 -4.60 0.93
CA PRO A 13 -6.55 -4.94 -0.44
C PRO A 13 -5.89 -6.27 -0.86
N GLY A 14 -6.54 -7.01 -1.76
CA GLY A 14 -6.01 -8.22 -2.38
C GLY A 14 -6.56 -9.54 -1.84
N ASP A 15 -6.12 -10.65 -2.43
CA ASP A 15 -6.50 -12.01 -2.02
C ASP A 15 -5.67 -12.41 -0.78
N THR A 16 -6.29 -12.37 0.40
CA THR A 16 -5.67 -12.75 1.68
C THR A 16 -5.46 -14.26 1.84
N ARG A 17 -5.81 -15.07 0.83
CA ARG A 17 -5.58 -16.53 0.83
C ARG A 17 -4.12 -16.92 1.01
N HIS A 18 -3.18 -16.05 0.62
CA HIS A 18 -1.77 -16.25 0.87
C HIS A 18 -1.33 -15.46 2.10
N LYS A 19 -0.68 -16.14 3.05
CA LYS A 19 -0.07 -15.55 4.26
C LYS A 19 0.86 -14.35 3.94
N MET A 20 1.39 -14.29 2.72
CA MET A 20 2.33 -13.29 2.24
C MET A 20 1.71 -12.22 1.32
N ALA A 21 0.37 -12.15 1.20
CA ALA A 21 -0.30 -11.20 0.30
C ALA A 21 0.05 -9.73 0.61
N SER A 22 0.29 -9.40 1.88
CA SER A 22 0.71 -8.08 2.35
C SER A 22 2.04 -7.60 1.74
N LEU A 23 2.91 -8.51 1.30
CA LEU A 23 4.21 -8.16 0.70
C LEU A 23 4.08 -7.45 -0.66
N THR A 24 2.92 -7.55 -1.30
CA THR A 24 2.63 -6.84 -2.56
C THR A 24 1.86 -5.54 -2.34
N VAL A 25 1.55 -5.19 -1.10
CA VAL A 25 0.78 -3.99 -0.78
C VAL A 25 1.72 -2.82 -0.52
N VAL A 26 1.42 -1.69 -1.15
CA VAL A 26 2.09 -0.41 -0.93
C VAL A 26 1.13 0.61 -0.33
N VAL A 27 1.72 1.60 0.33
CA VAL A 27 1.05 2.67 1.04
C VAL A 27 1.50 4.01 0.46
N PRO A 28 0.81 4.55 -0.56
CA PRO A 28 1.05 5.91 -1.01
C PRO A 28 0.60 6.90 0.07
N ALA A 29 1.50 7.82 0.43
CA ALA A 29 1.25 8.92 1.35
C ALA A 29 1.36 10.24 0.59
N VAL A 30 0.31 11.06 0.65
CA VAL A 30 0.18 12.28 -0.16
C VAL A 30 -0.01 13.49 0.76
N ALA A 31 0.81 14.50 0.58
CA ALA A 31 0.68 15.81 1.21
C ALA A 31 -0.37 16.70 0.52
N GLU A 32 -0.82 17.74 1.20
CA GLU A 32 -1.71 18.76 0.62
C GLU A 32 -1.09 19.51 -0.57
N ASP A 33 0.24 19.68 -0.58
CA ASP A 33 0.97 20.34 -1.67
C ASP A 33 1.27 19.41 -2.86
N GLY A 34 0.82 18.16 -2.79
CA GLY A 34 1.05 17.15 -3.81
C GLY A 34 2.38 16.41 -3.70
N PHE A 35 3.20 16.66 -2.67
CA PHE A 35 4.37 15.82 -2.39
C PHE A 35 3.94 14.40 -2.02
N GLN A 36 4.64 13.40 -2.54
CA GLN A 36 4.28 11.99 -2.39
C GLN A 36 5.48 11.12 -2.08
N VAL A 37 5.23 10.12 -1.24
CA VAL A 37 6.15 9.00 -0.99
C VAL A 37 5.36 7.71 -0.99
N VAL A 38 6.05 6.60 -1.24
CA VAL A 38 5.47 5.27 -1.18
C VAL A 38 6.24 4.47 -0.13
N LEU A 39 5.50 3.83 0.77
CA LEU A 39 6.03 2.83 1.70
C LEU A 39 5.49 1.45 1.27
N SER A 40 6.25 0.39 1.50
CA SER A 40 5.66 -0.95 1.40
C SER A 40 5.02 -1.34 2.72
N LEU A 41 3.96 -2.15 2.69
CA LEU A 41 3.39 -2.69 3.93
C LEU A 41 4.40 -3.62 4.63
N ALA A 42 5.26 -4.30 3.87
CA ALA A 42 6.37 -5.10 4.40
C ALA A 42 7.43 -4.25 5.14
N GLU A 43 7.71 -3.04 4.66
CA GLU A 43 8.61 -2.11 5.36
C GLU A 43 8.06 -1.76 6.76
N LEU A 44 6.74 -1.59 6.87
CA LEU A 44 6.05 -1.24 8.12
C LEU A 44 5.84 -2.43 9.07
N ASP A 45 5.85 -3.65 8.54
CA ASP A 45 5.51 -4.84 9.31
C ASP A 45 6.62 -5.19 10.33
N PRO A 46 6.29 -5.41 11.62
CA PRO A 46 7.26 -5.78 12.67
C PRO A 46 8.00 -7.09 12.44
N GLU A 47 7.45 -8.04 11.67
CA GLU A 47 8.12 -9.30 11.32
C GLU A 47 9.11 -9.12 10.15
N PHE A 48 9.12 -7.94 9.51
CA PHE A 48 9.94 -7.61 8.36
C PHE A 48 10.78 -6.34 8.63
N GLY A 49 10.47 -5.22 7.96
CA GLY A 49 11.28 -4.00 8.03
C GLY A 49 11.14 -3.24 9.35
N ALA A 50 10.06 -3.48 10.10
CA ALA A 50 9.76 -2.84 11.38
C ALA A 50 9.94 -1.30 11.37
N CYS A 51 9.70 -0.66 10.22
CA CYS A 51 9.88 0.77 10.05
C CYS A 51 8.91 1.52 10.98
N ALA A 52 9.47 2.33 11.86
CA ALA A 52 8.72 3.06 12.87
C ALA A 52 8.04 4.32 12.31
N ALA A 53 7.38 4.24 11.15
CA ALA A 53 6.69 5.37 10.56
C ALA A 53 5.56 5.87 11.49
N LEU A 54 5.46 7.18 11.68
CA LEU A 54 4.54 7.82 12.63
C LEU A 54 3.73 8.93 11.95
N PRO A 55 2.40 8.95 12.09
CA PRO A 55 1.60 10.15 11.80
C PRO A 55 1.72 11.11 12.99
N ALA A 56 2.69 12.03 12.93
CA ALA A 56 2.98 12.96 14.01
C ALA A 56 2.00 14.14 14.03
N THR A 57 1.20 14.25 15.09
CA THR A 57 0.30 15.39 15.35
C THR A 57 0.98 16.51 16.13
N ARG A 58 2.21 16.28 16.62
CA ARG A 58 3.15 17.32 17.04
C ARG A 58 4.47 17.13 16.31
N TYR A 59 5.02 18.20 15.75
CA TYR A 59 6.27 18.17 15.01
C TYR A 59 7.09 19.41 15.36
N ASN A 60 8.32 19.22 15.83
CA ASN A 60 9.20 20.30 16.33
C ASN A 60 8.55 21.24 17.37
N GLY A 61 7.68 20.70 18.23
CA GLY A 61 6.96 21.48 19.24
C GLY A 61 5.70 22.17 18.75
N GLU A 62 5.44 22.17 17.45
CA GLU A 62 4.25 22.74 16.84
C GLU A 62 3.13 21.69 16.72
N LEU A 63 1.87 22.16 16.74
CA LEU A 63 0.69 21.36 16.44
C LEU A 63 0.23 21.70 15.01
N PRO A 64 0.72 21.01 13.98
CA PRO A 64 0.37 21.31 12.59
C PRO A 64 -1.13 21.07 12.34
N ALA A 65 -1.70 21.82 11.39
CA ALA A 65 -3.10 21.69 11.00
C ALA A 65 -3.46 20.28 10.49
N ARG A 66 -2.47 19.57 9.94
CA ARG A 66 -2.53 18.15 9.58
C ARG A 66 -1.31 17.39 10.08
N PRO A 67 -1.41 16.08 10.29
CA PRO A 67 -0.27 15.27 10.71
C PRO A 67 0.90 15.38 9.73
N THR A 68 2.13 15.24 10.25
CA THR A 68 3.32 15.01 9.44
C THR A 68 3.66 13.53 9.49
N LEU A 69 3.79 12.86 8.35
CA LEU A 69 4.35 11.51 8.32
C LEU A 69 5.86 11.61 8.58
N VAL A 70 6.33 10.97 9.65
CA VAL A 70 7.72 10.95 10.09
C VAL A 70 8.25 9.53 10.01
N LEU A 71 9.48 9.37 9.50
CA LEU A 71 10.18 8.10 9.41
C LEU A 71 11.48 8.19 10.21
N PRO A 72 11.45 7.93 11.54
CA PRO A 72 12.59 8.17 12.42
C PRO A 72 13.86 7.40 12.06
N SER A 73 13.71 6.26 11.36
CA SER A 73 14.82 5.44 10.91
C SER A 73 15.57 6.01 9.71
N ASP A 74 15.02 7.02 9.04
CA ASP A 74 15.67 7.65 7.89
C ASP A 74 16.74 8.64 8.34
N GLN A 75 17.97 8.43 7.86
CA GLN A 75 19.07 9.38 8.02
C GLN A 75 18.80 10.72 7.30
N ARG A 76 17.92 10.71 6.30
CA ARG A 76 17.51 11.90 5.54
C ARG A 76 15.99 12.05 5.64
N ALA A 77 15.53 13.23 6.05
CA ALA A 77 14.09 13.54 6.14
C ALA A 77 13.37 13.68 4.78
N SER A 78 13.96 13.18 3.69
CA SER A 78 13.40 13.29 2.34
C SER A 78 12.10 12.52 2.15
N ARG A 79 11.75 11.60 3.06
CA ARG A 79 10.48 10.86 3.02
C ARG A 79 9.40 11.42 3.95
N TYR A 80 9.66 12.55 4.62
CA TYR A 80 8.69 13.12 5.54
C TYR A 80 7.59 13.84 4.77
N VAL A 81 6.34 13.47 5.03
CA VAL A 81 5.17 14.05 4.34
C VAL A 81 4.51 15.05 5.26
N ARG A 82 4.82 16.33 5.08
CA ARG A 82 4.18 17.42 5.84
C ARG A 82 2.79 17.68 5.29
N GLY A 83 1.84 17.99 6.15
CA GLY A 83 0.46 18.21 5.72
C GLY A 83 -0.15 16.94 5.12
N LEU A 84 0.02 15.78 5.76
CA LEU A 84 -0.46 14.49 5.27
C LEU A 84 -1.97 14.55 5.03
N ALA A 85 -2.37 14.54 3.77
CA ALA A 85 -3.75 14.67 3.33
C ALA A 85 -4.41 13.31 3.07
N ARG A 86 -3.63 12.31 2.63
CA ARG A 86 -4.16 11.01 2.24
C ARG A 86 -3.15 9.88 2.46
N LEU A 87 -3.68 8.75 2.93
CA LEU A 87 -3.04 7.43 2.92
C LEU A 87 -3.95 6.46 2.19
N GLN A 88 -3.37 5.60 1.35
CA GLN A 88 -4.11 4.57 0.62
C GLN A 88 -3.36 3.24 0.72
N LEU A 89 -4.07 2.13 0.55
CA LEU A 89 -3.46 0.81 0.37
C LEU A 89 -3.70 0.38 -1.08
N MET A 90 -2.64 -0.05 -1.75
CA MET A 90 -2.71 -0.50 -3.15
C MET A 90 -1.92 -1.79 -3.32
N CYS A 91 -2.50 -2.79 -3.99
CA CYS A 91 -1.77 -4.00 -4.40
C CYS A 91 -0.96 -3.73 -5.67
N VAL A 92 0.26 -4.21 -5.70
CA VAL A 92 1.13 -4.21 -6.88
C VAL A 92 1.09 -5.61 -7.50
N GLY A 93 0.72 -5.71 -8.78
CA GLY A 93 0.72 -6.97 -9.53
C GLY A 93 -0.53 -7.84 -9.39
N GLY A 94 -1.60 -7.33 -8.76
CA GLY A 94 -2.89 -7.99 -8.71
C GLY A 94 -3.80 -7.58 -9.86
N ASP A 95 -3.57 -8.09 -11.06
CA ASP A 95 -4.69 -8.23 -11.99
C ASP A 95 -5.63 -9.29 -11.39
N PRO A 96 -6.94 -9.03 -11.24
CA PRO A 96 -7.86 -10.14 -11.07
C PRO A 96 -7.73 -10.96 -12.34
N VAL A 97 -7.21 -12.18 -12.22
CA VAL A 97 -7.27 -13.18 -13.29
C VAL A 97 -8.70 -13.15 -13.83
N ARG A 98 -8.89 -12.56 -15.01
CA ARG A 98 -10.13 -12.66 -15.76
C ARG A 98 -10.21 -14.12 -16.18
N ASN A 99 -10.83 -14.95 -15.34
CA ASN A 99 -11.14 -16.31 -15.70
C ASN A 99 -12.25 -16.26 -16.76
N GLY A 100 -11.83 -16.05 -18.01
CA GLY A 100 -12.67 -16.12 -19.19
C GLY A 100 -13.14 -17.55 -19.36
N THR A 101 -14.40 -17.75 -19.01
CA THR A 101 -15.23 -18.93 -19.06
C THR A 101 -14.98 -19.83 -20.28
N ARG A 102 -15.02 -21.14 -20.00
CA ARG A 102 -15.18 -22.24 -20.96
C ARG A 102 -16.28 -21.90 -21.98
N GLY A 103 -15.91 -21.89 -23.26
CA GLY A 103 -16.84 -22.15 -24.37
C GLY A 103 -16.51 -23.52 -24.97
N SER A 104 -17.15 -24.58 -24.47
CA SER A 104 -17.32 -25.79 -25.25
C SER A 104 -18.30 -25.49 -26.38
N GLY A 105 -17.84 -25.66 -27.61
CA GLY A 105 -18.68 -25.86 -28.80
C GLY A 105 -17.83 -26.65 -29.80
N PRO A 106 -18.23 -27.88 -30.19
CA PRO A 106 -17.43 -28.65 -31.13
C PRO A 106 -17.73 -28.14 -32.53
N ASP A 107 -16.70 -27.74 -33.27
CA ASP A 107 -16.80 -27.75 -34.72
C ASP A 107 -15.68 -28.61 -35.29
N ARG A 108 -16.10 -29.79 -35.76
CA ARG A 108 -15.24 -30.79 -36.38
C ARG A 108 -14.86 -30.28 -37.76
N VAL A 109 -13.56 -30.11 -37.97
CA VAL A 109 -12.76 -30.55 -39.13
C VAL A 109 -13.50 -30.71 -40.48
N SER A 110 -13.16 -29.79 -41.39
CA SER A 110 -12.61 -29.96 -42.76
C SER A 110 -13.18 -30.99 -43.76
N GLY A 111 -13.32 -30.51 -45.01
CA GLY A 111 -13.23 -31.27 -46.28
C GLY A 111 -14.55 -31.27 -47.06
N GLY A 112 -14.66 -30.89 -48.33
CA GLY A 112 -13.68 -30.90 -49.42
C GLY A 112 -14.12 -31.92 -50.47
N ARG A 113 -15.06 -31.53 -51.36
CA ARG A 113 -15.24 -31.89 -52.79
C ARG A 113 -16.65 -31.54 -53.26
#